data_AF-A0A0G0ZY22-F1
#
_entry.id   AF-A0A0G0ZY22-F1
#
_cell.length_a   1.000
_cell.length_b   1.000
_cell.length_c   1.000
_cell.angle_alpha   90.00
_cell.angle_beta   90.00
_cell.angle_gamma   90.00
#
_symmetry.space_group_name_H-M   'P 1'
#
loop_
_entity.id
_entity.type
_entity.pdbx_description
1 polymer ?
#
loop_
_entity_poly.entity_id
_entity_poly.type
_entity_poly.pdbx_seq_one_letter_code
_entity_poly.pdbx_strand_id
1 'polypeptide(L)'
;MPIVSHIFYLSYPRVDNYAFSKSFNVSQNDFEAVRQIDTKAAGADYIVLSHQIFSAAALQEYGFKKYYKTPAEEIFYYALPTGDIMYEYFQKMVYGRADRATMNAAMDLVGVKQAFLVLHDYWNSFATAAPQAKSSADEWWTVGNGKILIFKYKK
;
A
#
# COMPACT_ATOMS: atom_id res chain seq x y z
N MET A 1 41.59 31.36 14.76
CA MET A 1 40.22 31.15 15.30
C MET A 1 39.45 30.30 14.31
N PRO A 2 39.16 29.03 14.59
CA PRO A 2 38.28 28.24 13.74
C PRO A 2 36.82 28.64 14.01
N ILE A 3 36.10 28.99 12.96
CA ILE A 3 34.64 29.21 13.02
C ILE A 3 33.99 27.83 13.00
N VAL A 4 33.51 27.36 14.15
CA VAL A 4 32.67 26.16 14.25
C VAL A 4 31.27 26.53 13.76
N SER A 5 31.02 26.35 12.46
CA SER A 5 29.69 26.53 11.87
C SER A 5 28.83 25.31 12.22
N HIS A 6 27.79 25.51 13.02
CA HIS A 6 26.94 24.46 13.57
C HIS A 6 26.01 23.87 12.50
N ILE A 7 26.33 22.68 11.96
CA ILE A 7 25.48 21.93 10.99
C ILE A 7 24.34 21.18 11.71
N PHE A 8 23.65 21.83 12.66
CA PHE A 8 22.49 21.22 13.34
C PHE A 8 21.15 21.63 12.70
N TYR A 9 21.12 22.72 11.93
CA TYR A 9 19.88 23.25 11.36
C TYR A 9 19.52 22.70 9.96
N LEU A 10 20.49 22.06 9.27
CA LEU A 10 20.28 21.47 7.94
C LEU A 10 19.91 19.98 7.98
N SER A 11 20.15 19.31 9.09
CA SER A 11 19.85 17.88 9.30
C SER A 11 18.47 17.63 9.90
N TYR A 12 17.75 18.69 10.30
CA TYR A 12 16.41 18.54 10.84
C TYR A 12 15.40 18.32 9.71
N PRO A 13 14.62 17.22 9.71
CA PRO A 13 13.56 17.03 8.74
C PRO A 13 12.58 18.20 8.86
N ARG A 14 12.50 19.01 7.81
CA ARG A 14 11.55 20.12 7.72
C ARG A 14 10.25 19.59 7.14
N VAL A 15 9.14 19.87 7.82
CA VAL A 15 7.80 19.75 7.23
C VAL A 15 7.54 21.09 6.54
N ASP A 16 7.80 21.15 5.23
CA ASP A 16 7.61 22.34 4.40
C ASP A 16 6.40 22.13 3.48
N ASN A 17 5.44 23.05 3.49
CA ASN A 17 4.27 23.02 2.61
C ASN A 17 4.63 23.19 1.12
N TYR A 18 5.86 23.63 0.81
CA TYR A 18 6.36 23.80 -0.55
C TYR A 18 7.32 22.68 -1.00
N ALA A 19 7.75 21.80 -0.10
CA ALA A 19 8.61 20.66 -0.41
C ALA A 19 8.06 19.39 0.23
N PHE A 20 7.46 18.51 -0.59
CA PHE A 20 7.03 17.18 -0.15
C PHE A 20 8.21 16.40 0.42
N SER A 21 8.27 16.26 1.75
CA SER A 21 9.23 15.39 2.42
C SER A 21 8.88 13.93 2.08
N LYS A 22 9.79 13.21 1.43
CA LYS A 22 9.61 11.80 1.00
C LYS A 22 9.70 10.79 2.16
N SER A 23 10.00 11.25 3.36
CA SER A 23 10.04 10.42 4.58
C SER A 23 8.66 10.38 5.21
N PHE A 24 7.85 9.39 4.80
CA PHE A 24 6.54 9.14 5.38
C PHE A 24 6.64 8.04 6.44
N ASN A 25 6.09 8.32 7.62
CA ASN A 25 5.95 7.35 8.69
C ASN A 25 4.54 6.75 8.66
N VAL A 26 4.38 5.59 9.30
CA VAL A 26 3.06 5.01 9.56
C VAL A 26 2.23 6.03 10.35
N SER A 27 1.01 6.30 9.90
CA SER A 27 0.08 7.24 10.51
C SER A 27 -1.13 6.52 11.11
N GLN A 28 -1.90 7.23 11.94
CA GLN A 28 -3.15 6.70 12.49
C GLN A 28 -4.16 6.29 11.40
N ASN A 29 -4.13 6.98 10.27
CA ASN A 29 -4.99 6.68 9.11
C ASN A 29 -4.60 5.34 8.47
N ASP A 30 -3.32 4.96 8.49
CA ASP A 30 -2.87 3.67 7.95
C ASP A 30 -3.40 2.51 8.79
N PHE A 31 -3.32 2.62 10.12
CA PHE A 31 -3.92 1.64 11.02
C PHE A 31 -5.44 1.55 10.86
N GLU A 32 -6.11 2.69 10.70
CA GLU A 32 -7.56 2.70 10.44
C GLU A 32 -7.90 2.01 9.12
N ALA A 33 -7.17 2.31 8.05
CA ALA A 33 -7.34 1.68 6.74
C ALA A 33 -7.11 0.16 6.79
N VAL A 34 -6.05 -0.28 7.47
CA VAL A 34 -5.77 -1.70 7.72
C VAL A 34 -6.95 -2.39 8.43
N ARG A 35 -7.48 -1.78 9.49
CA ARG A 35 -8.66 -2.31 10.21
C ARG A 35 -9.91 -2.36 9.34
N GLN A 36 -10.14 -1.32 8.53
CA GLN A 36 -11.28 -1.28 7.61
C GLN A 36 -11.16 -2.35 6.52
N ILE A 37 -9.96 -2.62 6.00
CA ILE A 37 -9.71 -3.71 5.06
C ILE A 37 -10.04 -5.06 5.70
N ASP A 38 -9.53 -5.34 6.90
CA ASP A 38 -9.80 -6.63 7.56
C ASP A 38 -11.29 -6.83 7.86
N THR A 39 -11.97 -5.75 8.30
CA THR A 39 -13.43 -5.75 8.51
C THR A 39 -14.17 -6.03 7.20
N LYS A 40 -13.79 -5.36 6.10
CA LYS A 40 -14.43 -5.52 4.78
C LYS A 40 -14.05 -6.83 4.08
N ALA A 41 -12.96 -7.47 4.46
CA ALA A 41 -12.65 -8.84 4.04
C ALA A 41 -13.63 -9.84 4.67
N ALA A 42 -14.26 -9.49 5.80
CA ALA A 42 -15.29 -10.29 6.46
C ALA A 42 -14.84 -11.74 6.74
N GLY A 43 -13.58 -11.90 7.15
CA GLY A 43 -12.97 -13.20 7.43
C GLY A 43 -12.60 -14.03 6.19
N ALA A 44 -12.84 -13.54 4.97
CA ALA A 44 -12.37 -14.18 3.76
C ALA A 44 -10.85 -14.04 3.61
N ASP A 45 -10.26 -14.92 2.81
CA ASP A 45 -8.86 -14.84 2.43
C ASP A 45 -8.65 -13.74 1.39
N TYR A 46 -7.67 -12.86 1.64
CA TYR A 46 -7.37 -11.72 0.78
C TYR A 46 -5.88 -11.44 0.67
N ILE A 47 -5.53 -10.61 -0.32
CA ILE A 47 -4.22 -9.95 -0.46
C ILE A 47 -4.38 -8.44 -0.52
N VAL A 48 -3.31 -7.72 -0.18
CA VAL A 48 -3.25 -6.27 -0.24
C VAL A 48 -2.03 -5.83 -1.04
N LEU A 49 -2.27 -5.19 -2.18
CA LEU A 49 -1.27 -4.51 -2.98
C LEU A 49 -1.11 -3.08 -2.45
N SER A 50 -0.03 -2.83 -1.73
CA SER A 50 0.27 -1.54 -1.12
C SER A 50 1.75 -1.22 -1.16
N HIS A 51 2.08 0.03 -0.84
CA HIS A 51 3.47 0.43 -0.63
C HIS A 51 3.98 -0.01 0.76
N GLN A 52 5.30 0.09 0.95
CA GLN A 52 6.05 -0.49 2.07
C GLN A 52 5.57 -0.07 3.47
N ILE A 53 5.33 1.23 3.69
CA ILE A 53 4.95 1.77 5.01
C ILE A 53 3.56 1.27 5.42
N PHE A 54 2.65 1.13 4.45
CA PHE A 54 1.33 0.56 4.73
C PHE A 54 1.40 -0.91 5.17
N SER A 55 2.30 -1.69 4.55
CA SER A 55 2.53 -3.08 4.94
C SER A 55 3.14 -3.19 6.36
N ALA A 56 3.96 -2.21 6.77
CA ALA A 56 4.46 -2.12 8.14
C ALA A 56 3.32 -1.83 9.15
N ALA A 57 2.33 -1.02 8.78
CA ALA A 57 1.15 -0.77 9.61
C ALA A 57 0.34 -2.06 9.85
N ALA A 58 0.16 -2.86 8.79
CA ALA A 58 -0.51 -4.16 8.89
C ALA A 58 0.25 -5.17 9.75
N LEU A 59 1.58 -5.17 9.62
CA LEU A 59 2.44 -6.00 10.45
C LEU A 59 2.37 -5.61 11.93
N GLN A 60 2.31 -4.32 12.24
CA GLN A 60 2.16 -3.86 13.62
C GLN A 60 0.76 -4.17 14.19
N GLU A 61 -0.30 -4.03 13.39
CA GLU A 61 -1.68 -4.26 13.85
C GLU A 61 -2.00 -5.75 14.03
N TYR A 62 -1.56 -6.60 13.10
CA TYR A 62 -1.96 -8.01 13.03
C TYR A 62 -0.81 -9.00 13.10
N GLY A 63 0.43 -8.53 13.17
CA GLY A 63 1.60 -9.39 13.11
C GLY A 63 1.68 -10.15 11.79
N PHE A 64 2.35 -11.29 11.87
CA PHE A 64 2.54 -12.23 10.76
C PHE A 64 1.31 -13.12 10.55
N LYS A 65 0.11 -12.52 10.49
CA LYS A 65 -1.20 -13.20 10.51
C LYS A 65 -1.29 -14.33 9.47
N LYS A 66 -0.77 -14.11 8.26
CA LYS A 66 -0.93 -15.05 7.16
C LYS A 66 0.16 -15.00 6.10
N TYR A 67 0.54 -16.19 5.65
CA TYR A 67 1.34 -16.43 4.45
C TYR A 67 0.63 -17.43 3.54
N TYR A 68 0.73 -17.21 2.24
CA TYR A 68 0.28 -18.14 1.22
C TYR A 68 1.46 -18.95 0.72
N LYS A 69 1.35 -20.28 0.80
CA LYS A 69 2.38 -21.18 0.31
C LYS A 69 2.26 -21.33 -1.19
N THR A 70 3.26 -20.89 -1.93
CA THR A 70 3.42 -21.21 -3.35
C THR A 70 4.53 -22.25 -3.51
N PRO A 71 4.63 -22.91 -4.68
CA PRO A 71 5.74 -23.84 -4.93
C PRO A 71 7.13 -23.21 -4.85
N ALA A 72 7.24 -21.88 -5.02
CA ALA A 72 8.50 -21.16 -5.01
C ALA A 72 8.83 -20.58 -3.63
N GLU A 73 7.84 -19.99 -2.95
CA GLU A 73 8.05 -19.23 -1.71
C GLU A 73 6.77 -19.08 -0.87
N GLU A 74 6.93 -18.61 0.37
CA GLU A 74 5.82 -18.17 1.22
C GLU A 74 5.58 -16.67 1.03
N ILE A 75 4.40 -16.33 0.51
CA ILE A 75 4.03 -14.96 0.15
C ILE A 75 3.21 -14.35 1.28
N PHE A 76 3.64 -13.18 1.79
CA PHE A 76 2.87 -12.46 2.79
C PHE A 76 1.62 -11.84 2.16
N TYR A 77 0.50 -11.83 2.89
CA TYR A 77 -0.77 -11.30 2.36
C TYR A 77 -0.78 -9.78 2.10
N TYR A 78 0.28 -9.06 2.46
CA TYR A 78 0.52 -7.66 2.08
C TYR A 78 1.80 -7.58 1.24
N ALA A 79 1.79 -6.75 0.20
CA ALA A 79 2.96 -6.56 -0.66
C ALA A 79 4.17 -6.01 0.12
N LEU A 80 5.27 -6.76 0.13
CA LEU A 80 6.53 -6.35 0.75
C LEU A 80 7.58 -5.99 -0.31
N PRO A 81 8.34 -4.89 -0.15
CA PRO A 81 9.20 -4.36 -1.22
C PRO A 81 10.42 -5.19 -1.61
N THR A 82 10.86 -6.11 -0.76
CA THR A 82 12.11 -6.83 -0.95
C THR A 82 11.86 -8.14 -1.65
N GLY A 83 11.89 -8.13 -2.98
CA GLY A 83 11.93 -9.33 -3.82
C GLY A 83 10.63 -10.14 -3.90
N ASP A 84 9.55 -9.68 -3.27
CA ASP A 84 8.26 -10.36 -3.30
C ASP A 84 7.52 -10.01 -4.60
N ILE A 85 7.08 -11.05 -5.30
CA ILE A 85 6.24 -10.96 -6.49
C ILE A 85 4.95 -10.14 -6.27
N MET A 86 4.43 -10.05 -5.04
CA MET A 86 3.30 -9.17 -4.70
C MET A 86 3.63 -7.69 -4.91
N TYR A 87 4.85 -7.27 -4.61
CA TYR A 87 5.25 -5.88 -4.81
C TYR A 87 5.40 -5.54 -6.29
N GLU A 88 5.82 -6.51 -7.12
CA GLU A 88 5.80 -6.32 -8.57
C GLU A 88 4.39 -6.09 -9.10
N TYR A 89 3.39 -6.82 -8.60
CA TYR A 89 1.98 -6.58 -8.94
C TYR A 89 1.51 -5.20 -8.49
N PHE A 90 1.89 -4.75 -7.29
CA PHE A 90 1.63 -3.39 -6.85
C PHE A 90 2.25 -2.36 -7.81
N GLN A 91 3.52 -2.55 -8.21
CA GLN A 91 4.18 -1.66 -9.17
C GLN A 91 3.48 -1.67 -10.54
N LYS A 92 3.02 -2.81 -11.04
CA LYS A 92 2.23 -2.90 -12.28
C LYS A 92 0.92 -2.12 -12.18
N MET A 93 0.20 -2.23 -11.07
CA MET A 93 -1.03 -1.48 -10.83
C MET A 93 -0.78 0.03 -10.73
N VAL A 94 0.33 0.45 -10.13
CA VAL A 94 0.62 1.87 -9.86
C VAL A 94 1.30 2.59 -11.03
N TYR A 95 2.25 1.94 -11.71
CA TYR A 95 3.07 2.55 -12.76
C TYR A 95 2.72 2.10 -14.17
N GLY A 96 2.06 0.96 -14.33
CA GLY A 96 1.60 0.45 -15.63
C GLY A 96 0.16 0.85 -15.91
N ARG A 97 -0.78 0.07 -15.39
CA ARG A 97 -2.22 0.31 -15.51
C ARG A 97 -2.95 -0.38 -14.35
N ALA A 98 -3.80 0.36 -13.63
CA ALA A 98 -4.59 -0.21 -12.55
C ALA A 98 -5.82 -0.95 -13.09
N ASP A 99 -5.60 -2.08 -13.76
CA ASP A 99 -6.66 -2.89 -14.36
C ASP A 99 -7.01 -4.15 -13.56
N ARG A 100 -8.19 -4.69 -13.86
CA ARG A 100 -8.70 -5.89 -13.20
C ARG A 100 -7.87 -7.13 -13.56
N ALA A 101 -7.27 -7.17 -14.75
CA ALA A 101 -6.48 -8.31 -15.20
C ALA A 101 -5.24 -8.50 -14.30
N THR A 102 -4.53 -7.41 -14.00
CA THR A 102 -3.36 -7.43 -13.12
C THR A 102 -3.74 -7.85 -11.70
N MET A 103 -4.86 -7.35 -11.17
CA MET A 103 -5.34 -7.76 -9.86
C MET A 103 -5.77 -9.24 -9.81
N ASN A 104 -6.46 -9.72 -10.85
CA ASN A 104 -6.83 -11.13 -10.95
C ASN A 104 -5.60 -12.05 -10.99
N ALA A 105 -4.56 -11.65 -11.73
CA ALA A 105 -3.30 -12.40 -11.76
C ALA A 105 -2.62 -12.46 -10.38
N ALA A 106 -2.64 -11.37 -9.63
CA ALA A 106 -2.14 -11.35 -8.25
C ALA A 106 -2.95 -12.28 -7.32
N MET A 107 -4.29 -12.27 -7.45
CA MET A 107 -5.17 -13.16 -6.70
C MET A 107 -4.94 -14.64 -7.05
N ASP A 108 -4.76 -14.94 -8.34
CA ASP A 108 -4.57 -16.30 -8.85
C ASP A 108 -3.23 -16.90 -8.40
N LEU A 109 -2.19 -16.08 -8.24
CA LEU A 109 -0.89 -16.51 -7.74
C LEU A 109 -0.97 -17.19 -6.36
N VAL A 110 -1.87 -16.70 -5.49
CA VAL A 110 -2.05 -17.22 -4.13
C VAL A 110 -3.39 -17.95 -3.91
N GLY A 111 -4.22 -18.04 -4.95
CA GLY A 111 -5.52 -18.72 -4.91
C GLY A 111 -6.60 -18.02 -4.09
N VAL A 112 -6.56 -16.68 -3.95
CA VAL A 112 -7.59 -15.92 -3.22
C VAL A 112 -8.67 -15.38 -4.15
N LYS A 113 -9.83 -15.00 -3.60
CA LYS A 113 -10.94 -14.41 -4.36
C LYS A 113 -11.16 -12.93 -4.07
N GLN A 114 -10.38 -12.36 -3.15
CA GLN A 114 -10.49 -10.98 -2.74
C GLN A 114 -9.12 -10.33 -2.70
N ALA A 115 -9.04 -9.10 -3.18
CA ALA A 115 -7.83 -8.31 -3.09
C ALA A 115 -8.14 -6.84 -2.91
N PHE A 116 -7.17 -6.13 -2.35
CA PHE A 116 -7.24 -4.70 -2.12
C PHE A 116 -6.05 -4.01 -2.77
N LEU A 117 -6.30 -2.89 -3.46
CA LEU A 117 -5.26 -1.94 -3.84
C LEU A 117 -5.37 -0.74 -2.90
N VAL A 118 -4.24 -0.29 -2.37
CA VAL A 118 -4.17 0.89 -1.49
C VAL A 118 -3.28 1.94 -2.14
N LEU A 119 -3.86 3.12 -2.38
CA LEU A 119 -3.16 4.27 -2.95
C LEU A 119 -3.23 5.45 -1.99
N HIS A 120 -2.07 6.05 -1.73
CA HIS A 120 -1.95 7.28 -0.96
C HIS A 120 -1.86 8.49 -1.88
N ASP A 121 -2.47 9.60 -1.49
CA ASP A 121 -2.52 10.85 -2.25
C ASP A 121 -1.15 11.45 -2.57
N TYR A 122 -0.16 11.20 -1.70
CA TYR A 122 1.22 11.65 -1.88
C TYR A 122 2.02 10.84 -2.90
N TRP A 123 1.49 9.72 -3.43
CA TRP A 123 2.22 8.90 -4.39
C TRP A 123 2.20 9.54 -5.77
N ASN A 124 3.36 9.63 -6.45
CA ASN A 124 3.49 10.35 -7.73
C ASN A 124 2.49 9.89 -8.80
N SER A 125 2.16 8.59 -8.82
CA SER A 125 1.24 8.01 -9.82
C SER A 125 -0.24 8.06 -9.39
N PHE A 126 -0.57 8.66 -8.24
CA PHE A 126 -1.92 8.67 -7.69
C PHE A 126 -2.95 9.26 -8.66
N ALA A 127 -2.62 10.41 -9.28
CA ALA A 127 -3.50 11.10 -10.21
C ALA A 127 -3.88 10.24 -11.44
N THR A 128 -3.01 9.30 -11.84
CA THR A 128 -3.23 8.41 -12.97
C THR A 128 -3.84 7.07 -12.54
N ALA A 129 -3.31 6.46 -11.48
CA ALA A 129 -3.71 5.14 -11.02
C ALA A 129 -5.08 5.15 -10.32
N ALA A 130 -5.42 6.20 -9.57
CA ALA A 130 -6.68 6.25 -8.82
C ALA A 130 -7.92 6.24 -9.73
N PRO A 131 -8.03 7.05 -10.81
CA PRO A 131 -9.16 6.97 -11.73
C PRO A 131 -9.27 5.61 -12.43
N GLN A 132 -8.14 5.02 -12.82
CA GLN A 132 -8.10 3.70 -13.43
C GLN A 132 -8.61 2.62 -12.47
N ALA A 133 -8.11 2.63 -11.23
CA ALA A 133 -8.55 1.72 -10.18
C ALA A 133 -10.03 1.91 -9.83
N LYS A 134 -10.55 3.15 -9.81
CA LYS A 134 -11.99 3.41 -9.62
C LYS A 134 -12.83 2.77 -10.71
N SER A 135 -12.34 2.75 -11.95
CA SER A 135 -13.06 2.16 -13.08
C SER A 135 -12.99 0.63 -13.11
N SER A 136 -11.97 0.03 -12.51
CA SER A 136 -11.72 -1.41 -12.58
C SER A 136 -12.15 -2.16 -11.32
N ALA A 137 -12.21 -1.52 -10.15
CA ALA A 137 -12.58 -2.11 -8.86
C ALA A 137 -14.10 -2.33 -8.71
N ASP A 138 -14.47 -3.23 -7.79
CA ASP A 138 -15.89 -3.50 -7.45
C ASP A 138 -16.43 -2.52 -6.42
N GLU A 139 -15.58 -2.07 -5.50
CA GLU A 139 -15.92 -1.12 -4.44
C GLU A 139 -14.67 -0.28 -4.12
N TRP A 140 -14.85 0.98 -3.75
CA TRP A 140 -13.77 1.82 -3.26
C TRP A 140 -14.26 2.78 -2.18
N TRP A 141 -13.37 3.15 -1.28
CA TRP A 141 -13.64 4.12 -0.22
C TRP A 141 -12.37 4.85 0.20
N THR A 142 -12.53 5.92 0.95
CA THR A 142 -11.43 6.75 1.44
C THR A 142 -11.28 6.68 2.96
N VAL A 143 -10.04 6.83 3.44
CA VAL A 143 -9.71 6.96 4.86
C VAL A 143 -8.92 8.25 5.09
N GLY A 144 -9.07 8.86 6.26
CA GLY A 144 -8.30 10.04 6.65
C GLY A 144 -8.55 11.28 5.79
N ASN A 145 -9.81 11.60 5.50
CA ASN A 145 -10.24 12.73 4.65
C ASN A 145 -9.71 12.66 3.20
N GLY A 146 -9.66 11.47 2.60
CA GLY A 146 -9.28 11.29 1.20
C GLY A 146 -7.79 11.03 0.97
N LYS A 147 -6.98 11.00 2.03
CA LYS A 147 -5.53 10.76 1.94
C LYS A 147 -5.18 9.34 1.51
N ILE A 148 -6.01 8.37 1.89
CA ILE A 148 -5.84 6.96 1.52
C ILE A 148 -7.08 6.54 0.76
N LEU A 149 -6.88 5.99 -0.42
CA LEU A 149 -7.93 5.45 -1.27
C LEU A 149 -7.73 3.94 -1.40
N ILE A 150 -8.77 3.20 -1.05
CA ILE A 150 -8.74 1.74 -0.99
C ILE A 150 -9.74 1.21 -2.01
N PHE A 151 -9.31 0.22 -2.77
CA PHE A 151 -10.08 -0.40 -3.84
C PHE A 151 -10.18 -1.88 -3.58
N LYS A 152 -11.41 -2.41 -3.55
CA LYS A 152 -11.69 -3.82 -3.36
C LYS A 152 -12.03 -4.47 -4.69
N TYR A 153 -11.45 -5.64 -4.90
CA TYR A 153 -11.69 -6.49 -6.05
C TYR A 153 -12.17 -7.86 -5.56
N LYS A 154 -13.14 -8.42 -6.28
CA LYS A 154 -13.68 -9.76 -6.09
C LYS A 154 -13.63 -10.52 -7.41
N LYS A 155 -13.32 -11.80 -7.34
CA LYS A 155 -13.36 -12.75 -8.46
C LYS A 155 -14.55 -13.69 -8.36
#